data_AF-A0A2E3MPU4-F1
#
_entry.id   AF-A0A2E3MPU4-F1
#
_cell.length_a   1.000
_cell.length_b   1.000
_cell.length_c   1.000
_cell.angle_alpha   90.00
_cell.angle_beta   90.00
_cell.angle_gamma   90.00
#
_symmetry.space_group_name_H-M   'P 1'
#
loop_
_entity.id
_entity.type
_entity.pdbx_description
1 polymer ?
#
loop_
_entity_poly.entity_id
_entity_poly.type
_entity_poly.pdbx_seq_one_letter_code
_entity_poly.pdbx_strand_id
1 'polypeptide(L)'
;MVYLHYGVPSLWCTFIMVYLPGVLTPSDTFDMQPAALREVRGPFQEEYGEQLKRPVALPLLCSEDFGSQGAFPSHPDLLDWLAVDFRASGWDIKRMLKLIVMSSTYRQSSNVTREAMGRDPDNRLVSRGLRFRLQAEFIRDNALAVSGLLVPDQGGPGGRVYQPAGLWAEVGRGGVPEFVQDHGKTLYRRSL
;
A
#
# COMPACT_ATOMS: atom_id res chain seq x y z
N MET A 1 -41.14 -23.12 -15.12
CA MET A 1 -41.28 -21.89 -15.92
C MET A 1 -41.24 -20.72 -14.95
N VAL A 2 -40.05 -20.16 -14.69
CA VAL A 2 -39.89 -18.95 -13.86
C VAL A 2 -38.87 -18.06 -14.56
N TYR A 3 -39.31 -16.83 -14.77
CA TYR A 3 -38.63 -15.69 -15.38
C TYR A 3 -37.30 -15.34 -14.68
N LEU A 4 -36.26 -15.06 -15.47
CA LEU A 4 -35.11 -14.25 -15.05
C LEU A 4 -35.19 -12.92 -15.80
N HIS A 5 -35.34 -11.82 -15.05
CA HIS A 5 -35.38 -10.46 -15.56
C HIS A 5 -34.23 -9.65 -14.95
N TYR A 6 -33.45 -9.00 -15.84
CA TYR A 6 -32.56 -7.83 -15.68
C TYR A 6 -31.40 -7.91 -14.67
N GLY A 7 -30.14 -7.57 -14.97
CA GLY A 7 -29.59 -6.77 -16.08
C GLY A 7 -28.97 -5.48 -15.56
N VAL A 8 -27.65 -5.45 -15.38
CA VAL A 8 -26.79 -4.26 -15.61
C VAL A 8 -25.38 -4.76 -16.00
N PRO A 9 -24.93 -4.63 -17.26
CA PRO A 9 -23.56 -4.93 -17.65
C PRO A 9 -22.67 -3.72 -17.36
N SER A 10 -21.76 -3.86 -16.40
CA SER A 10 -20.69 -2.90 -16.16
C SER A 10 -19.71 -2.89 -17.34
N LEU A 11 -19.21 -1.69 -17.65
CA LEU A 11 -18.40 -1.24 -18.79
C LEU A 11 -17.07 -1.99 -19.08
N TRP A 12 -16.85 -3.15 -18.47
CA TRP A 12 -15.68 -3.99 -18.68
C TRP A 12 -15.74 -4.82 -19.98
N CYS A 13 -16.91 -5.14 -20.51
CA CYS A 13 -17.03 -5.93 -21.75
C CYS A 13 -16.65 -5.17 -23.03
N THR A 14 -16.72 -3.84 -23.04
CA THR A 14 -16.46 -3.06 -24.26
C THR A 14 -14.97 -2.94 -24.58
N PHE A 15 -14.08 -3.13 -23.59
CA PHE A 15 -12.64 -2.92 -23.78
C PHE A 15 -11.93 -4.10 -24.46
N ILE A 16 -12.51 -5.31 -24.42
CA ILE A 16 -11.93 -6.50 -25.05
C ILE A 16 -12.28 -6.60 -26.55
N MET A 17 -13.28 -5.86 -27.04
CA MET A 17 -13.72 -5.95 -28.44
C MET A 17 -12.93 -5.07 -29.44
N VAL A 18 -11.99 -4.23 -29.00
CA VAL A 18 -11.31 -3.28 -29.92
C VAL A 18 -9.97 -3.80 -30.46
N TYR A 19 -9.42 -4.89 -29.93
CA TYR A 19 -8.05 -5.32 -30.26
C TYR A 19 -7.91 -6.82 -30.58
N LEU A 20 -8.75 -7.37 -31.46
CA LEU A 20 -8.43 -8.50 -32.35
C LEU A 20 -9.64 -8.76 -33.28
N PRO A 21 -9.63 -8.35 -34.55
CA PRO A 21 -10.69 -8.73 -35.45
C PRO A 21 -10.43 -10.17 -35.92
N GLY A 22 -11.34 -11.10 -35.63
CA GLY A 22 -11.53 -12.25 -36.51
C GLY A 22 -11.60 -13.65 -35.92
N VAL A 23 -11.55 -13.87 -34.60
CA VAL A 23 -11.78 -15.21 -34.04
C VAL A 23 -12.51 -15.09 -32.72
N LEU A 24 -13.74 -15.62 -32.66
CA LEU A 24 -14.50 -16.12 -31.50
C LEU A 24 -15.98 -15.73 -31.63
N THR A 25 -16.79 -16.71 -32.02
CA THR A 25 -18.26 -16.66 -31.94
C THR A 25 -18.72 -16.99 -30.51
N PRO A 26 -19.91 -16.52 -30.06
CA PRO A 26 -20.34 -16.60 -28.66
C PRO A 26 -20.69 -18.00 -28.11
N SER A 27 -20.37 -19.09 -28.82
CA SER A 27 -20.66 -20.46 -28.40
C SER A 27 -19.54 -21.14 -27.61
N ASP A 28 -18.34 -20.55 -27.53
CA ASP A 28 -17.15 -21.29 -27.08
C ASP A 28 -16.77 -21.04 -25.62
N THR A 29 -17.63 -20.35 -24.85
CA THR A 29 -17.38 -20.02 -23.43
C THR A 29 -17.72 -21.14 -22.46
N PHE A 30 -18.14 -22.31 -22.95
CA PHE A 30 -18.65 -23.39 -22.10
C PHE A 30 -18.01 -24.76 -22.40
N ASP A 31 -16.68 -24.80 -22.55
CA ASP A 31 -15.88 -26.01 -22.27
C ASP A 31 -14.38 -25.67 -22.34
N MET A 32 -13.75 -25.47 -21.19
CA MET A 32 -12.28 -25.41 -21.07
C MET A 32 -11.85 -26.49 -20.08
N GLN A 33 -11.53 -27.67 -20.61
CA GLN A 33 -10.90 -28.78 -19.90
C GLN A 33 -9.49 -28.41 -19.38
N PRO A 34 -8.98 -29.04 -18.31
CA PRO A 34 -7.77 -28.64 -17.58
C PRO A 34 -6.44 -29.08 -18.24
N ALA A 35 -6.34 -29.04 -19.57
CA ALA A 35 -5.15 -29.46 -20.32
C ALA A 35 -4.35 -28.29 -20.95
N ALA A 36 -4.89 -27.08 -21.02
CA ALA A 36 -4.28 -25.95 -21.75
C ALA A 36 -3.28 -25.08 -20.95
N LEU A 37 -2.96 -25.43 -19.70
CA LEU A 37 -2.03 -24.64 -18.86
C LEU A 37 -0.54 -24.98 -19.05
N ARG A 38 -0.19 -25.87 -19.97
CA ARG A 38 1.22 -26.25 -20.23
C ARG A 38 1.86 -25.58 -21.44
N GLU A 39 1.09 -24.91 -22.29
CA GLU A 39 1.59 -24.43 -23.59
C GLU A 39 1.70 -22.90 -23.71
N VAL A 40 1.31 -22.15 -22.67
CA VAL A 40 1.62 -20.71 -22.55
C VAL A 40 2.99 -20.48 -21.88
N ARG A 41 3.96 -21.34 -22.19
CA ARG A 41 5.40 -21.11 -21.95
C ARG A 41 6.07 -20.82 -23.29
N GLY A 42 5.58 -19.78 -23.97
CA GLY A 42 6.26 -19.14 -25.10
C GLY A 42 7.26 -18.07 -24.63
N PRO A 43 8.08 -17.50 -25.54
CA PRO A 43 9.47 -17.01 -25.33
C PRO A 43 9.60 -15.68 -24.54
N PHE A 44 8.62 -15.35 -23.71
CA PHE A 44 8.60 -14.08 -22.97
C PHE A 44 9.58 -14.05 -21.78
N GLN A 45 10.10 -15.20 -21.34
CA GLN A 45 11.02 -15.30 -20.20
C GLN A 45 12.51 -15.18 -20.55
N GLU A 46 12.91 -15.42 -21.81
CA GLU A 46 14.33 -15.46 -22.17
C GLU A 46 14.92 -14.07 -22.46
N GLU A 47 14.12 -13.12 -22.95
CA GLU A 47 14.63 -11.80 -23.36
C GLU A 47 14.95 -10.86 -22.17
N TYR A 48 14.37 -11.12 -20.99
CA TYR A 48 14.56 -10.27 -19.80
C TYR A 48 15.57 -10.80 -18.77
N GLY A 49 16.06 -12.04 -18.94
CA GLY A 49 16.98 -12.67 -17.99
C GLY A 49 18.36 -12.00 -17.90
N GLU A 50 18.82 -11.34 -18.98
CA GLU A 50 20.15 -10.72 -19.04
C GLU A 50 20.17 -9.28 -18.49
N GLN A 51 19.04 -8.56 -18.56
CA GLN A 51 18.92 -7.17 -18.07
C GLN A 51 18.73 -7.08 -16.54
N LEU A 52 18.32 -8.17 -15.89
CA LEU A 52 18.06 -8.23 -14.43
C LEU A 52 19.32 -8.32 -13.55
N LYS A 53 20.53 -8.30 -14.13
CA LYS A 53 21.81 -8.35 -13.38
C LYS A 53 22.25 -7.01 -12.76
N ARG A 54 21.48 -5.92 -12.88
CA ARG A 54 21.78 -4.64 -12.22
C ARG A 54 21.03 -4.52 -10.89
N PRO A 55 21.71 -4.54 -9.73
CA PRO A 55 21.03 -4.60 -8.45
C PRO A 55 20.61 -3.19 -8.03
N VAL A 56 19.33 -2.86 -8.20
CA VAL A 56 18.66 -1.92 -7.29
C VAL A 56 17.30 -2.53 -6.94
N ALA A 57 17.36 -3.68 -6.27
CA ALA A 57 16.19 -4.36 -5.73
C ALA A 57 15.84 -3.71 -4.38
N LEU A 58 15.12 -2.59 -4.44
CA LEU A 58 14.38 -2.11 -3.28
C LEU A 58 13.32 -3.17 -2.94
N PRO A 59 13.18 -3.59 -1.67
CA PRO A 59 12.11 -4.50 -1.29
C PRO A 59 10.74 -3.80 -1.44
N LEU A 60 9.67 -4.44 -0.97
CA LEU A 60 8.34 -3.85 -0.73
C LEU A 60 8.36 -2.66 0.28
N LEU A 61 9.48 -1.92 0.36
CA LEU A 61 9.68 -0.75 1.20
C LEU A 61 8.89 0.46 0.70
N CYS A 62 8.40 0.43 -0.53
CA CYS A 62 7.46 1.41 -1.04
C CYS A 62 6.11 0.70 -1.22
N SER A 63 5.26 0.74 -0.19
CA SER A 63 3.85 0.34 -0.35
C SER A 63 3.03 1.34 -1.18
N GLU A 64 3.70 2.34 -1.73
CA GLU A 64 3.10 3.55 -2.29
C GLU A 64 3.10 3.51 -3.83
N ASP A 65 3.91 2.62 -4.44
CA ASP A 65 4.00 2.50 -5.90
C ASP A 65 3.98 1.03 -6.35
N PHE A 66 2.79 0.59 -6.78
CA PHE A 66 2.56 -0.70 -7.42
C PHE A 66 2.61 -0.60 -8.96
N GLY A 67 3.13 0.52 -9.50
CA GLY A 67 3.25 0.75 -10.93
C GLY A 67 4.46 0.05 -11.56
N SER A 68 4.58 0.14 -12.88
CA SER A 68 5.71 -0.42 -13.64
C SER A 68 7.07 0.24 -13.35
N GLN A 69 7.09 1.31 -12.55
CA GLN A 69 8.30 1.98 -12.07
C GLN A 69 8.73 1.50 -10.66
N GLY A 70 7.91 0.67 -10.01
CA GLY A 70 8.22 0.07 -8.72
C GLY A 70 9.26 -1.05 -8.83
N ALA A 71 9.93 -1.35 -7.71
CA ALA A 71 10.84 -2.48 -7.63
C ALA A 71 10.07 -3.80 -7.52
N PHE A 72 10.64 -4.87 -8.09
CA PHE A 72 10.07 -6.21 -7.99
C PHE A 72 10.01 -6.68 -6.53
N PRO A 73 8.99 -7.49 -6.17
CA PRO A 73 8.87 -8.03 -4.82
C PRO A 73 10.10 -8.86 -4.46
N SER A 74 10.58 -8.74 -3.22
CA SER A 74 11.76 -9.48 -2.76
C SER A 74 11.53 -10.99 -2.62
N HIS A 75 10.28 -11.42 -2.44
CA HIS A 75 9.89 -12.82 -2.25
C HIS A 75 8.68 -13.18 -3.13
N PRO A 76 8.85 -13.33 -4.45
CA PRO A 76 7.73 -13.59 -5.37
C PRO A 76 7.04 -14.94 -5.09
N ASP A 77 7.82 -16.01 -4.84
CA ASP A 77 7.27 -17.35 -4.60
C ASP A 77 6.33 -17.40 -3.38
N LEU A 78 6.60 -16.58 -2.35
CA LEU A 78 5.74 -16.46 -1.17
C LEU A 78 4.39 -15.81 -1.53
N LEU A 79 4.41 -14.80 -2.39
CA LEU A 79 3.20 -14.11 -2.83
C LEU A 79 2.34 -15.02 -3.72
N ASP A 80 2.98 -15.77 -4.61
CA ASP A 80 2.30 -16.77 -5.44
C ASP A 80 1.65 -17.85 -4.59
N TRP A 81 2.36 -18.35 -3.57
CA TRP A 81 1.82 -19.32 -2.64
C TRP A 81 0.62 -18.76 -1.85
N LEU A 82 0.72 -17.53 -1.33
CA LEU A 82 -0.38 -16.87 -0.62
C LEU A 82 -1.60 -16.66 -1.54
N ALA A 83 -1.39 -16.31 -2.80
CA ALA A 83 -2.47 -16.14 -3.77
C ALA A 83 -3.20 -17.46 -4.07
N VAL A 84 -2.45 -18.56 -4.23
CA VAL A 84 -3.02 -19.90 -4.41
C VAL A 84 -3.80 -20.34 -3.17
N ASP A 85 -3.24 -20.16 -1.96
CA ASP A 85 -3.92 -20.49 -0.70
C ASP A 85 -5.21 -19.69 -0.53
N PHE A 86 -5.16 -18.38 -0.82
CA PHE A 86 -6.31 -17.50 -0.67
C PHE A 86 -7.47 -17.92 -1.59
N ARG A 87 -7.18 -18.23 -2.86
CA ARG A 87 -8.17 -18.76 -3.80
C ARG A 87 -8.70 -20.13 -3.35
N ALA A 88 -7.83 -21.04 -2.91
CA ALA A 88 -8.23 -22.38 -2.46
C ALA A 88 -9.08 -22.34 -1.18
N SER A 89 -8.87 -21.33 -0.33
CA SER A 89 -9.66 -21.12 0.89
C SER A 89 -11.05 -20.52 0.64
N GLY A 90 -11.42 -20.25 -0.62
CA GLY A 90 -12.70 -19.61 -0.96
C GLY A 90 -12.72 -18.12 -0.67
N TRP A 91 -11.57 -17.43 -0.78
CA TRP A 91 -11.43 -15.99 -0.56
C TRP A 91 -11.70 -15.55 0.90
N ASP A 92 -11.36 -16.39 1.88
CA ASP A 92 -11.51 -16.06 3.31
C ASP A 92 -10.41 -15.10 3.79
N ILE A 93 -10.76 -13.81 3.87
CA ILE A 93 -9.87 -12.74 4.30
C ILE A 93 -9.41 -12.94 5.75
N LYS A 94 -10.28 -13.43 6.65
CA LYS A 94 -9.94 -13.58 8.07
C LYS A 94 -8.91 -14.69 8.26
N ARG A 95 -9.04 -15.79 7.54
CA ARG A 95 -8.04 -16.86 7.51
C ARG A 95 -6.70 -16.35 6.99
N MET A 96 -6.69 -15.65 5.86
CA MET A 96 -5.45 -15.12 5.28
C MET A 96 -4.74 -14.18 6.25
N LEU A 97 -5.48 -13.23 6.84
CA LEU A 97 -4.91 -12.33 7.85
C LEU A 97 -4.38 -13.10 9.06
N LYS A 98 -5.13 -14.10 9.55
CA LYS A 98 -4.68 -14.97 10.65
C LYS A 98 -3.37 -15.68 10.29
N LEU A 99 -3.23 -16.18 9.07
CA LEU A 99 -2.01 -16.85 8.60
C LEU A 99 -0.81 -15.89 8.65
N ILE A 100 -0.98 -14.66 8.15
CA ILE A 100 0.07 -13.64 8.14
C ILE A 100 0.46 -13.25 9.58
N VAL A 101 -0.51 -12.88 10.43
CA VAL A 101 -0.20 -12.41 11.81
C VAL A 101 0.30 -13.52 12.73
N MET A 102 0.02 -14.79 12.40
CA MET A 102 0.51 -15.95 13.14
C MET A 102 1.85 -16.50 12.59
N SER A 103 2.37 -15.94 11.50
CA SER A 103 3.69 -16.32 10.97
C SER A 103 4.80 -16.08 12.00
N SER A 104 5.90 -16.82 11.89
CA SER A 104 7.10 -16.59 12.71
C SER A 104 7.66 -15.19 12.45
N THR A 105 7.70 -14.77 11.19
CA THR A 105 8.22 -13.46 10.77
C THR A 105 7.43 -12.30 11.36
N TYR A 106 6.10 -12.39 11.43
CA TYR A 106 5.29 -11.32 12.04
C TYR A 106 5.44 -11.27 13.57
N ARG A 107 5.62 -12.42 14.22
CA ARG A 107 5.71 -12.53 15.69
C ARG A 107 7.12 -12.34 16.25
N GLN A 108 8.13 -12.25 15.41
CA GLN A 108 9.51 -12.05 15.87
C GLN A 108 9.71 -10.65 16.46
N SER A 109 10.75 -10.49 17.29
CA SER A 109 11.09 -9.19 17.85
C SER A 109 11.58 -8.23 16.77
N SER A 110 11.10 -6.99 16.80
CA SER A 110 11.54 -5.93 15.89
C SER A 110 12.78 -5.17 16.37
N ASN A 111 13.45 -5.64 17.43
CA ASN A 111 14.62 -4.95 17.98
C ASN A 111 15.80 -4.99 16.99
N VAL A 112 16.40 -3.83 16.73
CA VAL A 112 17.46 -3.68 15.73
C VAL A 112 18.84 -3.81 16.39
N THR A 113 19.53 -4.91 16.12
CA THR A 113 20.95 -5.08 16.50
C THR A 113 21.88 -4.51 15.43
N ARG A 114 23.09 -4.06 15.82
CA ARG A 114 24.09 -3.56 14.85
C ARG A 114 24.47 -4.62 13.81
N GLU A 115 24.54 -5.87 14.23
CA GLU A 115 24.83 -7.01 13.35
C GLU A 115 23.74 -7.23 12.31
N ALA A 116 22.46 -7.20 12.71
CA ALA A 116 21.34 -7.32 11.79
C ALA A 116 21.33 -6.15 10.78
N MET A 117 21.60 -4.93 11.25
CA MET A 117 21.67 -3.76 10.39
C MET A 117 22.87 -3.79 9.43
N GLY A 118 23.99 -4.41 9.81
CA GLY A 118 25.14 -4.61 8.92
C GLY A 118 24.92 -5.69 7.87
N ARG A 119 24.12 -6.73 8.19
CA ARG A 119 23.80 -7.82 7.26
C ARG A 119 22.71 -7.45 6.25
N ASP A 120 21.69 -6.71 6.68
CA ASP A 120 20.54 -6.34 5.85
C ASP A 120 20.10 -4.90 6.16
N PRO A 121 20.80 -3.88 5.63
CA PRO A 121 20.47 -2.48 5.84
C PRO A 121 19.05 -2.13 5.35
N ASP A 122 18.63 -2.71 4.23
CA ASP A 122 17.36 -2.45 3.56
C ASP A 122 16.19 -3.29 4.10
N ASN A 123 16.44 -4.13 5.12
CA ASN A 123 15.43 -5.02 5.70
C ASN A 123 14.71 -5.91 4.68
N ARG A 124 15.42 -6.37 3.64
CA ARG A 124 14.87 -7.23 2.59
C ARG A 124 14.39 -8.57 3.14
N LEU A 125 15.07 -9.09 4.17
CA LEU A 125 14.74 -10.37 4.83
C LEU A 125 13.67 -10.22 5.91
N VAL A 126 13.10 -9.01 6.09
CA VAL A 126 12.06 -8.72 7.08
C VAL A 126 12.53 -9.12 8.49
N SER A 127 13.77 -8.80 8.83
CA SER A 127 14.37 -9.09 10.15
C SER A 127 13.82 -8.17 11.25
N ARG A 128 13.26 -7.03 10.89
CA ARG A 128 12.66 -6.03 11.79
C ARG A 128 11.36 -5.47 11.21
N GLY A 129 10.55 -4.86 12.06
CA GLY A 129 9.39 -4.08 11.61
C GLY A 129 9.78 -2.95 10.66
N LEU A 130 8.89 -2.66 9.71
CA LEU A 130 9.03 -1.53 8.80
C LEU A 130 9.04 -0.22 9.59
N ARG A 131 9.86 0.74 9.16
CA ARG A 131 9.81 2.10 9.69
C ARG A 131 8.77 2.87 8.91
N PHE A 132 7.74 3.35 9.59
CA PHE A 132 6.75 4.23 9.00
C PHE A 132 7.10 5.68 9.31
N ARG A 133 6.82 6.57 8.35
CA ARG A 133 6.88 8.01 8.59
C ARG A 133 5.73 8.38 9.51
N LEU A 134 6.03 9.00 10.65
CA LEU A 134 5.00 9.57 11.50
C LEU A 134 4.33 10.75 10.78
N GLN A 135 3.02 10.86 10.90
CA GLN A 135 2.30 12.05 10.42
C GLN A 135 2.71 13.26 11.27
N ALA A 136 2.56 14.47 10.71
CA ALA A 136 3.06 15.69 11.33
C ALA A 136 2.43 15.94 12.71
N GLU A 137 1.17 15.54 12.86
CA GLU A 137 0.35 15.59 14.07
C GLU A 137 1.00 14.78 15.20
N PHE A 138 1.39 13.53 14.92
CA PHE A 138 2.05 12.66 15.88
C PHE A 138 3.42 13.20 16.30
N ILE A 139 4.18 13.78 15.36
CA ILE A 139 5.49 14.38 15.66
C ILE A 139 5.31 15.57 16.61
N ARG A 140 4.36 16.47 16.31
CA ARG A 140 4.04 17.61 17.17
C ARG A 140 3.58 17.16 18.55
N ASP A 141 2.62 16.24 18.62
CA ASP A 141 2.07 15.76 19.89
C ASP A 141 3.13 15.04 20.73
N ASN A 142 4.06 14.32 20.09
CA ASN A 142 5.20 13.73 20.77
C ASN A 142 6.11 14.81 21.39
N ALA A 143 6.44 15.87 20.64
CA ALA A 143 7.23 16.99 21.17
C ALA A 143 6.52 17.72 22.33
N LEU A 144 5.20 17.91 22.23
CA LEU A 144 4.38 18.49 23.30
C LEU A 144 4.31 17.58 24.53
N ALA A 145 4.24 16.26 24.34
CA ALA A 145 4.22 15.29 25.43
C ALA A 145 5.55 15.29 26.19
N VAL A 146 6.67 15.24 25.47
CA VAL A 146 8.03 15.24 26.04
C VAL A 146 8.33 16.55 26.78
N SER A 147 7.82 17.68 26.28
CA SER A 147 7.97 18.98 26.96
C SER A 147 7.00 19.19 28.13
N GLY A 148 6.04 18.29 28.37
CA GLY A 148 5.03 18.45 29.41
C GLY A 148 3.98 19.52 29.12
N LEU A 149 3.91 20.03 27.89
CA LEU A 149 2.96 21.06 27.46
C LEU A 149 1.65 20.48 26.90
N LEU A 150 1.65 19.20 26.55
CA LEU A 150 0.50 18.56 25.89
C LEU A 150 -0.78 18.67 26.73
N VAL A 151 -1.82 19.24 26.13
CA VAL A 151 -3.17 19.21 26.67
C VAL A 151 -3.90 18.00 26.08
N PRO A 152 -4.29 17.00 26.90
CA PRO A 152 -4.85 15.73 26.42
C PRO A 152 -6.32 15.83 25.95
N ASP A 153 -6.95 16.99 26.09
CA ASP A 153 -8.32 17.24 25.64
C ASP A 153 -8.45 17.00 24.13
N GLN A 154 -9.49 16.27 23.71
CA GLN A 154 -9.76 15.96 22.31
C GLN A 154 -10.88 16.84 21.75
N GLY A 155 -10.76 17.22 20.49
CA GLY A 155 -11.79 17.97 19.76
C GLY A 155 -11.81 19.49 20.01
N GLY A 156 -12.95 20.11 19.68
CA GLY A 156 -13.13 21.57 19.70
C GLY A 156 -12.68 22.26 18.40
N PRO A 157 -12.70 23.60 18.36
CA PRO A 157 -12.23 24.37 17.21
C PRO A 157 -10.76 24.07 16.92
N GLY A 158 -10.41 24.03 15.62
CA GLY A 158 -9.03 23.85 15.18
C GLY A 158 -8.12 24.97 15.71
N GLY A 159 -6.98 24.59 16.28
CA GLY A 159 -6.02 25.53 16.84
C GLY A 159 -5.07 26.08 15.79
N ARG A 160 -4.78 27.37 15.86
CA ARG A 160 -3.77 28.06 15.05
C ARG A 160 -2.40 27.94 15.70
N VAL A 161 -1.70 26.86 15.35
CA VAL A 161 -0.38 26.49 15.90
C VAL A 161 0.76 27.41 15.42
N TYR A 162 1.95 27.25 15.99
CA TYR A 162 3.16 27.95 15.53
C TYR A 162 3.43 27.73 14.05
N GLN A 163 3.60 28.83 13.31
CA GLN A 163 3.94 28.85 11.89
C GLN A 163 4.95 29.98 11.63
N PRO A 164 5.82 29.85 10.61
CA PRO A 164 6.74 30.92 10.25
C PRO A 164 5.99 32.18 9.80
N ALA A 165 6.54 33.35 10.11
CA ALA A 165 5.97 34.63 9.72
C ALA A 165 5.89 34.73 8.18
N GLY A 166 4.80 35.30 7.67
CA GLY A 166 4.62 35.55 6.24
C GLY A 166 4.12 34.38 5.40
N LEU A 167 3.99 33.16 5.95
CA LEU A 167 3.50 31.99 5.19
C LEU A 167 2.15 32.25 4.49
N TRP A 168 1.24 32.91 5.20
CA TRP A 168 -0.10 33.22 4.68
C TRP A 168 -0.16 34.47 3.80
N ALA A 169 0.88 35.31 3.81
CA ALA A 169 0.95 36.49 2.94
C ALA A 169 1.13 36.10 1.47
N GLU A 170 1.80 34.98 1.18
CA GLU A 170 2.00 34.47 -0.18
C GLU A 170 0.78 33.75 -0.73
N VAL A 171 0.09 32.98 0.14
CA VAL A 171 -1.11 32.20 -0.22
C VAL A 171 -2.35 33.10 -0.30
N GLY A 172 -2.40 34.14 0.53
CA GLY A 172 -3.51 35.08 0.67
C GLY A 172 -3.58 36.13 -0.43
N ARG A 173 -3.61 35.74 -1.71
CA ARG A 173 -4.00 36.69 -2.77
C ARG A 173 -5.50 37.01 -2.64
N GLY A 174 -5.82 38.18 -2.08
CA GLY A 174 -7.16 38.79 -2.22
C GLY A 174 -8.12 38.62 -1.04
N GLY A 175 -7.67 38.84 0.21
CA GLY A 175 -8.58 39.06 1.34
C GLY A 175 -8.69 37.93 2.36
N VAL A 176 -7.73 36.99 2.38
CA VAL A 176 -7.63 36.00 3.46
C VAL A 176 -7.21 36.73 4.75
N PRO A 177 -7.93 36.56 5.87
CA PRO A 177 -7.58 37.19 7.13
C PRO A 177 -6.18 36.77 7.58
N GLU A 178 -5.46 37.71 8.19
CA GLU A 178 -4.12 37.48 8.75
C GLU A 178 -4.16 36.30 9.73
N PHE A 179 -3.14 35.44 9.65
CA PHE A 179 -3.01 34.33 10.57
C PHE A 179 -2.61 34.85 11.95
N VAL A 180 -3.59 34.88 12.86
CA VAL A 180 -3.35 35.21 14.27
C VAL A 180 -3.20 33.92 15.06
N GLN A 181 -2.00 33.68 15.60
CA GLN A 181 -1.69 32.49 16.39
C GLN A 181 -2.58 32.40 17.64
N ASP A 182 -3.02 31.19 17.99
CA ASP A 182 -3.74 30.95 19.24
C ASP A 182 -2.78 30.86 20.44
N HIS A 183 -3.32 31.06 21.64
CA HIS A 183 -2.58 31.00 22.91
C HIS A 183 -3.20 30.03 23.91
N GLY A 184 -2.42 29.65 24.93
CA GLY A 184 -2.87 28.83 26.04
C GLY A 184 -3.19 27.39 25.61
N LYS A 185 -4.30 26.84 26.12
CA LYS A 185 -4.66 25.42 25.93
C LYS A 185 -4.89 25.04 24.47
N THR A 186 -5.38 25.96 23.65
CA THR A 186 -5.66 25.70 22.22
C THR A 186 -4.37 25.46 21.42
N LEU A 187 -3.27 26.13 21.81
CA LEU A 187 -1.98 26.00 21.14
C LEU A 187 -1.31 24.64 21.38
N TYR A 188 -1.56 24.04 22.54
CA TYR A 188 -0.93 22.78 22.98
C TYR A 188 -1.90 21.59 23.01
N ARG A 189 -3.11 21.76 22.48
CA ARG A 189 -4.08 20.67 22.37
C ARG A 189 -3.54 19.58 21.45
N ARG A 190 -3.78 18.33 21.84
CA ARG A 190 -3.51 17.15 21.02
C ARG A 190 -4.21 17.26 19.65
N SER A 191 -3.51 16.85 18.61
CA SER A 191 -4.07 16.72 17.26
C SER A 191 -4.98 15.49 17.16
N LEU A 192 -5.92 15.51 16.21
CA LEU A 192 -6.80 14.38 15.86
C LEU A 192 -6.22 13.57 14.69
#